data_AF-A0AAN6TLN8-F1
#
_entry.id   AF-A0AAN6TLN8-F1
#
_cell.length_a   1.000
_cell.length_b   1.000
_cell.length_c   1.000
_cell.angle_alpha   90.00
_cell.angle_beta   90.00
_cell.angle_gamma   90.00
#
_symmetry.space_group_name_H-M   'P 1'
#
loop_
_entity.id
_entity.type
_entity.pdbx_description
1 polymer ?
#
loop_
_entity_poly.entity_id
_entity_poly.type
_entity_poly.pdbx_seq_one_letter_code
_entity_poly.pdbx_strand_id
1 'polypeptide(L)'
;QTVFVTGGSGGLGKAIAMQLAARGAHITLFSRRQGPLDEGRKEVLAKCPNPNQEVDVVAVDFAFRTQPRIADILYCVAGGNHAENGFLADIGARQLENCMRNNYYSAAFAAKSVLDIWIADDDRRAISSQPEHKRRQIVFINSAAAFVALPGSIAYTPAKCAVRALADTLRMEVLRYCSPTTTYSIHCAFPADFVSPGFRLEQDTKTPLTKRMQGTDLTIEQLEAKFPSSDKVASLVIAAVDRGDFIICEDSPAASVLFPNMLGPSPKRGLGIFDTLMAPVMGWFVMPFLRWRWEGMTRRDGEEMRKARQFHSHG
;
A
#
# COMPACT_ATOMS: atom_id res chain seq x y z
N GLN A 1 14.81 12.85 -12.49
CA GLN A 1 13.80 11.79 -12.29
C GLN A 1 12.48 12.46 -11.93
N THR A 2 11.39 12.03 -12.56
CA THR A 2 10.02 12.52 -12.30
C THR A 2 9.24 11.41 -11.58
N VAL A 3 8.61 11.73 -10.45
CA VAL A 3 7.87 10.77 -9.63
C VAL A 3 6.44 11.22 -9.42
N PHE A 4 5.50 10.34 -9.74
CA PHE A 4 4.09 10.51 -9.44
C PHE A 4 3.72 9.75 -8.16
N VAL A 5 3.02 10.41 -7.26
CA VAL A 5 2.58 9.82 -5.98
C VAL A 5 1.09 10.01 -5.80
N THR A 6 0.32 8.94 -5.90
CA THR A 6 -1.10 8.94 -5.52
C THR A 6 -1.23 8.87 -4.00
N GLY A 7 -2.24 9.50 -3.42
CA GLY A 7 -2.37 9.61 -1.95
C GLY A 7 -1.33 10.54 -1.32
N GLY A 8 -0.75 11.46 -2.11
CA GLY A 8 0.36 12.33 -1.69
C GLY A 8 0.00 13.41 -0.67
N SER A 9 -1.28 13.59 -0.34
CA SER A 9 -1.72 14.65 0.58
C SER A 9 -1.41 14.38 2.07
N GLY A 10 -0.98 13.18 2.45
CA GLY A 10 -0.69 12.85 3.85
C GLY A 10 -0.12 11.46 4.06
N GLY A 11 0.24 11.15 5.31
CA GLY A 11 0.76 9.84 5.71
C GLY A 11 1.97 9.39 4.89
N LEU A 12 1.98 8.10 4.51
CA LEU A 12 3.07 7.46 3.77
C LEU A 12 3.33 8.09 2.39
N GLY A 13 2.29 8.51 1.68
CA GLY A 13 2.44 9.14 0.35
C GLY A 13 3.21 10.45 0.43
N LYS A 14 2.87 11.31 1.40
CA LYS A 14 3.61 12.56 1.65
C LYS A 14 5.05 12.30 2.07
N ALA A 15 5.27 11.34 2.98
CA ALA A 15 6.62 10.98 3.43
C ALA A 15 7.51 10.48 2.27
N ILE A 16 6.98 9.64 1.38
CA ILE A 16 7.68 9.18 0.17
C ILE A 16 8.04 10.37 -0.72
N ALA A 17 7.07 11.25 -1.00
CA ALA A 17 7.28 12.44 -1.82
C ALA A 17 8.35 13.37 -1.26
N MET A 18 8.32 13.65 0.04
CA MET A 18 9.31 14.50 0.72
C MET A 18 10.72 13.91 0.62
N GLN A 19 10.88 12.60 0.83
CA GLN A 19 12.19 11.95 0.77
C GLN A 19 12.73 11.87 -0.66
N LEU A 20 11.88 11.68 -1.67
CA LEU A 20 12.31 11.68 -3.08
C LEU A 20 12.59 13.10 -3.59
N ALA A 21 11.81 14.10 -3.14
CA ALA A 21 12.12 15.52 -3.39
C ALA A 21 13.48 15.91 -2.81
N ALA A 22 13.81 15.45 -1.60
CA ALA A 22 15.12 15.67 -0.98
C ALA A 22 16.29 15.07 -1.79
N ARG A 23 16.01 14.08 -2.65
CA ARG A 23 16.99 13.47 -3.56
C ARG A 23 17.04 14.14 -4.94
N GLY A 24 16.33 15.26 -5.14
CA GLY A 24 16.33 16.00 -6.40
C GLY A 24 15.26 15.59 -7.41
N ALA A 25 14.27 14.76 -7.03
CA ALA A 25 13.19 14.38 -7.94
C ALA A 25 12.18 15.52 -8.17
N HIS A 26 11.62 15.58 -9.39
CA HIS A 26 10.38 16.33 -9.64
C HIS A 26 9.21 15.48 -9.14
N ILE A 27 8.28 16.08 -8.41
CA ILE A 27 7.19 15.37 -7.75
C ILE A 27 5.85 15.86 -8.27
N THR A 28 4.93 14.96 -8.57
CA THR A 28 3.52 15.29 -8.76
C THR A 28 2.68 14.48 -7.77
N LEU A 29 1.93 15.18 -6.91
CA LEU A 29 1.04 14.56 -5.93
C LEU A 29 -0.38 14.50 -6.48
N PHE A 30 -0.99 13.32 -6.38
CA PHE A 30 -2.39 13.11 -6.76
C PHE A 30 -3.21 12.78 -5.51
N SER A 31 -4.32 13.48 -5.33
CA SER A 31 -5.30 13.24 -4.26
C SER A 31 -6.67 13.78 -4.69
N ARG A 32 -7.73 13.37 -4.01
CA ARG A 32 -9.10 13.84 -4.30
C ARG A 32 -9.44 15.23 -3.74
N ARG A 33 -8.61 15.75 -2.83
CA ARG A 33 -8.89 17.00 -2.09
C ARG A 33 -7.76 18.00 -2.29
N GLN A 34 -8.09 19.18 -2.81
CA GLN A 34 -7.13 20.26 -3.09
C GLN A 34 -6.51 20.85 -1.81
N GLY A 35 -7.30 21.12 -0.77
CA GLY A 35 -6.78 21.76 0.46
C GLY A 35 -5.58 21.03 1.09
N PRO A 36 -5.72 19.74 1.46
CA PRO A 36 -4.61 18.94 1.97
C PRO A 36 -3.44 18.76 0.98
N LEU A 37 -3.70 18.90 -0.33
CA LEU A 37 -2.64 18.88 -1.34
C LEU A 37 -1.78 20.14 -1.29
N ASP A 38 -2.37 21.31 -1.10
CA ASP A 38 -1.64 22.58 -1.07
C ASP A 38 -0.68 22.66 0.14
N GLU A 39 -1.11 22.13 1.28
CA GLU A 39 -0.25 21.98 2.46
C GLU A 39 0.88 20.97 2.20
N GLY A 40 0.54 19.79 1.67
CA GLY A 40 1.54 18.77 1.30
C GLY A 40 2.57 19.29 0.29
N ARG A 41 2.15 20.11 -0.67
CA ARG A 41 3.03 20.76 -1.65
C ARG A 41 4.07 21.64 -0.97
N LYS A 42 3.67 22.46 0.00
CA LYS A 42 4.59 23.35 0.73
C LYS A 42 5.64 22.54 1.49
N GLU A 43 5.22 21.47 2.15
CA GLU A 43 6.15 20.59 2.89
C GLU A 43 7.13 19.86 1.97
N VAL A 44 6.67 19.39 0.79
CA VAL A 44 7.53 18.73 -0.21
C VAL A 44 8.50 19.73 -0.85
N LEU A 45 8.03 20.92 -1.20
CA LEU A 45 8.88 22.00 -1.71
C LEU A 45 9.99 22.38 -0.72
N ALA A 46 9.67 22.44 0.57
CA ALA A 46 10.65 22.73 1.62
C ALA A 46 11.77 21.67 1.74
N LYS A 47 11.62 20.51 1.10
CA LYS A 47 12.65 19.47 1.03
C LYS A 47 13.45 19.47 -0.26
N CYS A 48 13.08 20.27 -1.27
CA CYS A 48 13.80 20.31 -2.54
C CYS A 48 15.16 21.02 -2.40
N PRO A 49 16.30 20.35 -2.67
CA PRO A 49 17.61 21.01 -2.65
C PRO A 49 17.85 21.96 -3.84
N ASN A 50 17.11 21.81 -4.95
CA ASN A 50 17.32 22.58 -6.17
C ASN A 50 16.08 23.44 -6.51
N PRO A 51 16.22 24.75 -6.76
CA PRO A 51 15.10 25.63 -7.12
C PRO A 51 14.41 25.27 -8.44
N ASN A 52 15.06 24.51 -9.32
CA ASN A 52 14.47 24.05 -10.59
C ASN A 52 13.61 22.79 -10.44
N GLN A 53 13.50 22.23 -9.23
CA GLN A 53 12.59 21.11 -8.99
C GLN A 53 11.15 21.59 -9.07
N GLU A 54 10.32 20.75 -9.70
CA GLU A 54 8.90 21.00 -9.85
C GLU A 54 8.16 20.12 -8.85
N VAL A 55 7.26 20.73 -8.10
CA VAL A 55 6.33 20.03 -7.21
C VAL A 55 4.92 20.46 -7.58
N ASP A 56 4.21 19.56 -8.25
CA ASP A 56 2.85 19.77 -8.74
C ASP A 56 1.85 19.02 -7.88
N VAL A 57 0.61 19.50 -7.89
CA VAL A 57 -0.51 18.87 -7.21
C VAL A 57 -1.73 18.79 -8.12
N VAL A 58 -2.42 17.67 -8.06
CA VAL A 58 -3.58 17.38 -8.92
C VAL A 58 -4.70 16.83 -8.07
N ALA A 59 -5.78 17.60 -7.93
CA ALA A 59 -6.94 17.27 -7.11
C ALA A 59 -7.99 16.37 -7.79
N VAL A 60 -7.62 15.71 -8.89
CA VAL A 60 -8.49 14.82 -9.66
C VAL A 60 -7.83 13.46 -9.76
N ASP A 61 -8.65 12.42 -9.64
CA ASP A 61 -8.22 11.05 -9.86
C ASP A 61 -7.68 10.89 -11.30
N PHE A 62 -6.40 10.54 -11.40
CA PHE A 62 -5.76 9.98 -12.60
C PHE A 62 -5.64 10.90 -13.84
N ALA A 63 -5.56 12.22 -13.66
CA ALA A 63 -5.21 13.17 -14.73
C ALA A 63 -3.71 13.13 -15.11
N PHE A 64 -3.13 11.94 -15.30
CA PHE A 64 -1.71 11.75 -15.59
C PHE A 64 -1.30 12.26 -16.97
N ARG A 65 -2.21 12.18 -17.96
CA ARG A 65 -1.93 12.58 -19.35
C ARG A 65 -1.74 14.08 -19.52
N THR A 66 -2.27 14.88 -18.59
CA THR A 66 -2.20 16.35 -18.66
C THR A 66 -0.98 16.91 -17.95
N GLN A 67 -0.12 16.05 -17.38
CA GLN A 67 1.06 16.50 -16.65
C GLN A 67 2.17 16.94 -17.61
N PRO A 68 2.94 17.99 -17.27
CA PRO A 68 3.98 18.53 -18.14
C PRO A 68 5.14 17.56 -18.33
N ARG A 69 5.33 16.63 -17.39
CA ARG A 69 6.38 15.62 -17.39
C ARG A 69 5.78 14.23 -17.41
N ILE A 70 6.41 13.33 -18.14
CA ILE A 70 6.14 11.89 -18.03
C ILE A 70 6.92 11.37 -16.82
N ALA A 71 6.24 10.65 -15.93
CA ALA A 71 6.87 10.06 -14.77
C ALA A 71 7.85 8.94 -15.16
N ASP A 72 8.96 8.83 -14.43
CA ASP A 72 9.82 7.65 -14.44
C ASP A 72 9.29 6.61 -13.43
N ILE A 73 8.67 7.07 -12.33
CA ILE A 73 8.17 6.21 -11.25
C ILE A 73 6.76 6.63 -10.82
N LEU A 74 5.87 5.65 -10.65
CA LEU A 74 4.54 5.83 -10.05
C LEU A 74 4.47 5.09 -8.71
N TYR A 75 4.19 5.81 -7.63
CA TYR A 75 3.81 5.24 -6.34
C TYR A 75 2.27 5.24 -6.19
N CYS A 76 1.69 4.04 -6.13
CA CYS A 76 0.28 3.79 -5.85
C CYS A 76 0.05 3.69 -4.33
N VAL A 77 -0.15 4.83 -3.64
CA VAL A 77 -0.30 4.90 -2.17
C VAL A 77 -1.73 5.16 -1.73
N ALA A 78 -2.58 5.70 -2.60
CA ALA A 78 -3.97 5.99 -2.27
C ALA A 78 -4.71 4.72 -1.81
N GLY A 79 -5.30 4.76 -0.62
CA GLY A 79 -6.01 3.63 -0.04
C GLY A 79 -6.21 3.78 1.47
N GLY A 80 -6.88 2.78 2.06
CA GLY A 80 -7.26 2.72 3.46
C GLY A 80 -8.64 2.09 3.66
N ASN A 81 -9.02 1.91 4.92
CA ASN A 81 -10.24 1.21 5.35
C ASN A 81 -10.94 1.85 6.56
N HIS A 82 -10.59 3.09 6.90
CA HIS A 82 -11.11 3.75 8.11
C HIS A 82 -12.65 3.82 8.16
N ALA A 83 -13.37 3.69 7.04
CA ALA A 83 -14.84 3.70 7.00
C ALA A 83 -15.46 2.32 6.70
N GLU A 84 -14.64 1.29 6.50
CA GLU A 84 -15.05 -0.01 5.95
C GLU A 84 -14.67 -1.19 6.87
N ASN A 85 -14.32 -0.90 8.13
CA ASN A 85 -14.13 -1.92 9.17
C ASN A 85 -15.48 -2.45 9.67
N GLY A 86 -15.54 -3.76 9.92
CA GLY A 86 -16.72 -4.45 10.43
C GLY A 86 -16.80 -5.90 9.92
N PHE A 87 -17.76 -6.65 10.46
CA PHE A 87 -18.07 -7.98 9.96
C PHE A 87 -19.01 -7.89 8.76
N LEU A 88 -19.03 -8.93 7.93
CA LEU A 88 -19.84 -8.94 6.70
C LEU A 88 -21.33 -8.73 6.98
N ALA A 89 -21.81 -9.22 8.13
CA ALA A 89 -23.20 -9.05 8.54
C ALA A 89 -23.54 -7.61 8.98
N ASP A 90 -22.54 -6.79 9.31
CA ASP A 90 -22.73 -5.46 9.89
C ASP A 90 -22.47 -4.33 8.87
N ILE A 91 -21.66 -4.57 7.84
CA ILE A 91 -21.32 -3.57 6.83
C ILE A 91 -22.24 -3.66 5.62
N GLY A 92 -22.56 -2.50 5.04
CA GLY A 92 -23.39 -2.42 3.82
C GLY A 92 -22.61 -2.70 2.54
N ALA A 93 -23.33 -3.08 1.47
CA ALA A 93 -22.75 -3.33 0.14
C ALA A 93 -21.92 -2.15 -0.38
N ARG A 94 -22.34 -0.91 -0.09
CA ARG A 94 -21.60 0.30 -0.47
C ARG A 94 -20.23 0.40 0.19
N GLN A 95 -20.06 -0.09 1.42
CA GLN A 95 -18.73 -0.11 2.07
C GLN A 95 -17.80 -1.11 1.39
N LEU A 96 -18.31 -2.27 0.97
CA LEU A 96 -17.53 -3.23 0.16
C LEU A 96 -17.05 -2.60 -1.15
N GLU A 97 -17.97 -1.95 -1.89
CA GLU A 97 -17.65 -1.27 -3.15
C GLU A 97 -16.66 -0.12 -2.95
N ASN A 98 -16.88 0.73 -1.94
CA ASN A 98 -15.99 1.83 -1.59
C ASN A 98 -14.58 1.33 -1.27
N CYS A 99 -14.46 0.24 -0.50
CA CYS A 99 -13.16 -0.30 -0.14
C CYS A 99 -12.40 -0.80 -1.37
N MET A 100 -13.08 -1.52 -2.28
CA MET A 100 -12.49 -1.96 -3.55
C MET A 100 -12.09 -0.77 -4.43
N ARG A 101 -12.94 0.26 -4.51
CA ARG A 101 -12.66 1.47 -5.29
C ARG A 101 -11.47 2.26 -4.75
N ASN A 102 -11.39 2.43 -3.44
CA ASN A 102 -10.35 3.21 -2.77
C ASN A 102 -8.97 2.51 -2.79
N ASN A 103 -8.93 1.17 -2.86
CA ASN A 103 -7.67 0.41 -2.76
C ASN A 103 -7.27 -0.28 -4.07
N TYR A 104 -8.18 -1.00 -4.71
CA TYR A 104 -7.87 -1.76 -5.93
C TYR A 104 -8.01 -0.91 -7.19
N TYR A 105 -9.20 -0.35 -7.45
CA TYR A 105 -9.42 0.42 -8.69
C TYR A 105 -8.53 1.65 -8.74
N SER A 106 -8.28 2.30 -7.60
CA SER A 106 -7.36 3.44 -7.53
C SER A 106 -5.94 3.08 -7.99
N ALA A 107 -5.41 1.94 -7.55
CA ALA A 107 -4.11 1.43 -7.96
C ALA A 107 -4.12 0.93 -9.42
N ALA A 108 -5.14 0.18 -9.82
CA ALA A 108 -5.27 -0.40 -11.16
C ALA A 108 -5.39 0.67 -12.24
N PHE A 109 -6.25 1.68 -12.03
CA PHE A 109 -6.44 2.77 -12.98
C PHE A 109 -5.21 3.67 -13.06
N ALA A 110 -4.51 3.89 -11.96
CA ALA A 110 -3.24 4.61 -11.97
C ALA A 110 -2.17 3.87 -12.78
N ALA A 111 -1.96 2.59 -12.49
CA ALA A 111 -1.01 1.75 -13.20
C ALA A 111 -1.33 1.68 -14.69
N LYS A 112 -2.59 1.44 -15.06
CA LYS A 112 -3.07 1.41 -16.45
C LYS A 112 -2.78 2.73 -17.18
N SER A 113 -3.13 3.84 -16.55
CA SER A 113 -2.98 5.17 -17.18
C SER A 113 -1.53 5.52 -17.44
N VAL A 114 -0.65 5.26 -16.46
CA VAL A 114 0.79 5.53 -16.61
C VAL A 114 1.42 4.56 -17.60
N LEU A 115 1.03 3.28 -17.60
CA LEU A 115 1.52 2.31 -18.58
C LEU A 115 1.15 2.70 -20.01
N ASP A 116 -0.09 3.15 -20.27
CA ASP A 116 -0.48 3.63 -21.61
C ASP A 116 0.36 4.83 -22.05
N ILE A 117 0.66 5.76 -21.14
CA ILE A 117 1.52 6.93 -21.43
C ILE A 117 2.93 6.48 -21.77
N TRP A 118 3.46 5.53 -21.00
CA TRP A 118 4.80 4.99 -21.18
C TRP A 118 5.00 4.25 -22.49
N ILE A 119 4.07 3.38 -22.86
CA ILE A 119 4.10 2.66 -24.14
C ILE A 119 4.06 3.65 -25.30
N ALA A 120 3.12 4.61 -25.29
CA ALA A 120 3.03 5.63 -26.33
C ALA A 120 4.28 6.52 -26.40
N ASP A 121 4.94 6.76 -25.28
CA ASP A 121 6.20 7.51 -25.24
C ASP A 121 7.37 6.69 -25.78
N ASP A 122 7.45 5.40 -25.45
CA ASP A 122 8.47 4.49 -25.96
C ASP A 122 8.37 4.33 -27.49
N ASP A 123 7.16 4.19 -28.03
CA ASP A 123 6.92 4.10 -29.47
C ASP A 123 7.43 5.35 -30.21
N ARG A 124 7.18 6.55 -29.64
CA ARG A 124 7.70 7.82 -30.19
C ARG A 124 9.22 7.90 -30.09
N ARG A 125 9.82 7.41 -29.00
CA ARG A 125 11.29 7.40 -28.83
C ARG A 125 11.97 6.39 -29.74
N ALA A 126 11.33 5.26 -30.03
CA ALA A 126 11.82 4.26 -30.98
C ALA A 126 11.93 4.84 -32.39
N ILE A 127 10.93 5.64 -32.82
CA ILE A 127 10.96 6.32 -34.12
C ILE A 127 12.05 7.39 -34.18
N SER A 128 12.21 8.17 -33.11
CA SER A 128 13.16 9.30 -33.06
C SER A 128 14.60 8.90 -32.72
N SER A 129 14.91 7.60 -32.62
CA SER A 129 16.25 7.05 -32.35
C SER A 129 16.95 7.68 -31.13
N GLN A 130 16.19 7.94 -30.06
CA GLN A 130 16.77 8.50 -28.84
C GLN A 130 17.61 7.45 -28.08
N PRO A 131 18.89 7.73 -27.78
CA PRO A 131 19.80 6.75 -27.19
C PRO A 131 19.65 6.61 -25.66
N GLU A 132 18.84 7.44 -25.00
CA GLU A 132 18.72 7.43 -23.53
C GLU A 132 17.91 6.21 -23.05
N HIS A 133 18.54 5.38 -22.21
CA HIS A 133 17.85 4.28 -21.54
C HIS A 133 16.92 4.83 -20.44
N LYS A 134 15.63 4.48 -20.49
CA LYS A 134 14.64 4.85 -19.47
C LYS A 134 14.31 3.68 -18.57
N ARG A 135 14.34 3.92 -17.26
CA ARG A 135 13.81 2.99 -16.27
C ARG A 135 12.43 3.48 -15.83
N ARG A 136 11.41 2.64 -16.00
CA ARG A 136 10.01 2.92 -15.69
C ARG A 136 9.54 1.99 -14.58
N GLN A 137 9.06 2.53 -13.47
CA GLN A 137 8.77 1.73 -12.26
C GLN A 137 7.39 2.00 -11.68
N ILE A 138 6.60 0.97 -11.42
CA ILE A 138 5.35 1.10 -10.65
C ILE A 138 5.55 0.45 -9.29
N VAL A 139 5.26 1.19 -8.23
CA VAL A 139 5.35 0.76 -6.85
C VAL A 139 3.96 0.74 -6.24
N PHE A 140 3.45 -0.45 -5.94
CA PHE A 140 2.19 -0.62 -5.22
C PHE A 140 2.43 -0.60 -3.72
N ILE A 141 1.77 0.30 -3.00
CA ILE A 141 1.70 0.23 -1.54
C ILE A 141 0.46 -0.58 -1.16
N ASN A 142 0.71 -1.86 -0.90
CA ASN A 142 -0.31 -2.82 -0.53
C ASN A 142 -0.52 -2.85 1.00
N SER A 143 -0.51 -4.02 1.63
CA SER A 143 -0.58 -4.19 3.09
C SER A 143 -0.26 -5.63 3.47
N ALA A 144 0.30 -5.84 4.66
CA ALA A 144 0.41 -7.16 5.27
C ALA A 144 -0.95 -7.89 5.42
N ALA A 145 -2.07 -7.15 5.40
CA ALA A 145 -3.43 -7.71 5.35
C ALA A 145 -3.69 -8.57 4.09
N ALA A 146 -2.85 -8.50 3.05
CA ALA A 146 -2.91 -9.40 1.90
C ALA A 146 -2.34 -10.81 2.20
N PHE A 147 -1.67 -11.00 3.33
CA PHE A 147 -1.11 -12.29 3.74
C PHE A 147 -1.94 -12.99 4.83
N VAL A 148 -2.86 -12.26 5.46
CA VAL A 148 -3.62 -12.75 6.61
C VAL A 148 -5.03 -12.19 6.62
N ALA A 149 -6.02 -13.05 6.85
CA ALA A 149 -7.40 -12.65 7.02
C ALA A 149 -7.71 -12.43 8.49
N LEU A 150 -8.24 -11.25 8.83
CA LEU A 150 -8.66 -10.91 10.18
C LEU A 150 -10.16 -10.55 10.21
N PRO A 151 -10.94 -11.11 11.14
CA PRO A 151 -12.30 -10.67 11.41
C PRO A 151 -12.36 -9.16 11.63
N GLY A 152 -13.36 -8.52 11.02
CA GLY A 152 -13.56 -7.08 11.08
C GLY A 152 -12.85 -6.29 9.97
N SER A 153 -12.05 -6.94 9.12
CA SER A 153 -11.40 -6.32 7.95
C SER A 153 -11.89 -6.92 6.63
N ILE A 154 -13.12 -7.42 6.59
CA ILE A 154 -13.64 -8.22 5.47
C ILE A 154 -13.73 -7.44 4.15
N ALA A 155 -13.91 -6.12 4.20
CA ALA A 155 -13.87 -5.28 3.00
C ALA A 155 -12.44 -5.03 2.50
N TYR A 156 -11.49 -4.91 3.44
CA TYR A 156 -10.12 -4.47 3.17
C TYR A 156 -9.19 -5.60 2.71
N THR A 157 -9.22 -6.75 3.38
CA THR A 157 -8.36 -7.89 3.03
C THR A 157 -8.55 -8.32 1.57
N PRO A 158 -9.78 -8.53 1.04
CA PRO A 158 -9.96 -8.88 -0.37
C PRO A 158 -9.44 -7.82 -1.34
N ALA A 159 -9.64 -6.54 -1.05
CA ALA A 159 -9.13 -5.46 -1.90
C ALA A 159 -7.59 -5.46 -1.96
N LYS A 160 -6.90 -5.71 -0.83
CA LYS A 160 -5.43 -5.81 -0.76
C LYS A 160 -4.89 -7.11 -1.37
N CYS A 161 -5.65 -8.21 -1.31
CA CYS A 161 -5.35 -9.41 -2.08
C CYS A 161 -5.48 -9.17 -3.60
N ALA A 162 -6.48 -8.40 -4.04
CA ALA A 162 -6.64 -8.04 -5.46
C ALA A 162 -5.48 -7.16 -5.97
N VAL A 163 -5.03 -6.19 -5.18
CA VAL A 163 -3.83 -5.38 -5.51
C VAL A 163 -2.58 -6.26 -5.61
N ARG A 164 -2.41 -7.23 -4.71
CA ARG A 164 -1.32 -8.20 -4.81
C ARG A 164 -1.38 -8.98 -6.12
N ALA A 165 -2.53 -9.55 -6.46
CA ALA A 165 -2.70 -10.31 -7.69
C ALA A 165 -2.42 -9.47 -8.94
N LEU A 166 -2.84 -8.19 -8.92
CA LEU A 166 -2.50 -7.22 -9.95
C LEU A 166 -0.97 -7.03 -10.06
N ALA A 167 -0.26 -6.83 -8.95
CA ALA A 167 1.18 -6.61 -8.96
C ALA A 167 1.96 -7.85 -9.43
N ASP A 168 1.58 -9.05 -8.95
CA ASP A 168 2.18 -10.33 -9.36
C ASP A 168 2.02 -10.57 -10.87
N THR A 169 0.83 -10.30 -11.39
CA THR A 169 0.51 -10.45 -12.83
C THR A 169 1.24 -9.41 -13.66
N LEU A 170 1.11 -8.13 -13.28
CA LEU A 170 1.66 -7.00 -14.03
C LEU A 170 3.19 -7.07 -14.12
N ARG A 171 3.87 -7.60 -13.08
CA ARG A 171 5.33 -7.81 -13.10
C ARG A 171 5.79 -8.62 -14.31
N MET A 172 5.00 -9.61 -14.71
CA MET A 172 5.32 -10.46 -15.87
C MET A 172 4.85 -9.80 -17.17
N GLU A 173 3.66 -9.20 -17.17
CA GLU A 173 3.12 -8.54 -18.37
C GLU A 173 3.99 -7.39 -18.85
N VAL A 174 4.55 -6.58 -17.95
CA VAL A 174 5.36 -5.43 -18.36
C VAL A 174 6.66 -5.82 -19.06
N LEU A 175 7.15 -7.04 -18.86
CA LEU A 175 8.34 -7.55 -19.56
C LEU A 175 8.12 -7.62 -21.08
N ARG A 176 6.88 -7.74 -21.54
CA ARG A 176 6.53 -7.71 -22.96
C ARG A 176 6.79 -6.35 -23.62
N TYR A 177 6.87 -5.29 -22.83
CA TYR A 177 7.09 -3.92 -23.31
C TYR A 177 8.52 -3.44 -23.09
N CYS A 178 9.39 -4.24 -22.48
CA CYS A 178 10.80 -3.92 -22.37
C CYS A 178 11.47 -3.88 -23.76
N SER A 179 12.40 -2.95 -23.93
CA SER A 179 13.20 -2.77 -25.14
C SER A 179 14.67 -2.48 -24.76
N PRO A 180 15.62 -2.47 -25.71
CA PRO A 180 17.01 -2.11 -25.40
C PRO A 180 17.16 -0.73 -24.74
N THR A 181 16.21 0.18 -24.97
CA THR A 181 16.22 1.55 -24.43
C THR A 181 15.23 1.76 -23.29
N THR A 182 14.45 0.74 -22.88
CA THR A 182 13.48 0.89 -21.80
C THR A 182 13.32 -0.38 -20.96
N THR A 183 13.45 -0.22 -19.64
CA THR A 183 13.19 -1.29 -18.67
C THR A 183 11.98 -0.93 -17.82
N TYR A 184 11.01 -1.85 -17.76
CA TYR A 184 9.87 -1.76 -16.85
C TYR A 184 10.09 -2.65 -15.62
N SER A 185 9.79 -2.13 -14.43
CA SER A 185 9.78 -2.94 -13.20
C SER A 185 8.56 -2.63 -12.32
N ILE A 186 8.06 -3.67 -11.66
CA ILE A 186 7.00 -3.57 -10.67
C ILE A 186 7.61 -3.82 -9.29
N HIS A 187 7.08 -3.16 -8.28
CA HIS A 187 7.40 -3.33 -6.87
C HIS A 187 6.09 -3.36 -6.07
N CYS A 188 6.04 -4.16 -5.00
CA CYS A 188 4.88 -4.27 -4.14
C CYS A 188 5.32 -4.31 -2.67
N ALA A 189 4.97 -3.26 -1.94
CA ALA A 189 5.22 -3.15 -0.51
C ALA A 189 4.03 -3.62 0.30
N PHE A 190 4.30 -4.35 1.38
CA PHE A 190 3.30 -4.95 2.25
C PHE A 190 3.45 -4.43 3.68
N PRO A 191 3.29 -3.11 3.89
CA PRO A 191 3.50 -2.57 5.21
C PRO A 191 2.49 -3.13 6.21
N ALA A 192 2.96 -3.34 7.43
CA ALA A 192 2.10 -3.65 8.57
C ALA A 192 1.48 -2.35 9.14
N ASP A 193 0.95 -2.39 10.37
CA ASP A 193 0.48 -1.20 11.05
C ASP A 193 1.62 -0.18 11.24
N PHE A 194 1.38 1.06 10.85
CA PHE A 194 2.29 2.20 11.04
C PHE A 194 1.50 3.47 11.34
N VAL A 195 2.13 4.39 12.06
CA VAL A 195 1.50 5.63 12.51
C VAL A 195 1.31 6.57 11.31
N SER A 196 0.05 6.88 11.05
CA SER A 196 -0.40 7.82 10.02
C SER A 196 -1.73 8.45 10.43
N PRO A 197 -2.17 9.56 9.79
CA PRO A 197 -3.50 10.10 10.00
C PRO A 197 -4.61 9.06 9.74
N GLY A 198 -4.43 8.23 8.71
CA GLY A 198 -5.37 7.14 8.39
C GLY A 198 -5.41 6.07 9.48
N PHE A 199 -4.27 5.67 10.03
CA PHE A 199 -4.18 4.71 11.13
C PHE A 199 -4.90 5.18 12.40
N ARG A 200 -4.83 6.48 12.71
CA ARG A 200 -5.54 7.08 13.85
C ARG A 200 -7.05 7.00 13.66
N LEU A 201 -7.54 7.46 12.51
CA LEU A 201 -8.97 7.40 12.16
C LEU A 201 -9.51 5.97 12.13
N GLU A 202 -8.69 5.02 11.69
CA GLU A 202 -9.05 3.61 11.67
C GLU A 202 -9.29 3.04 13.08
N GLN A 203 -8.62 3.56 14.12
CA GLN A 203 -8.85 3.08 15.49
C GLN A 203 -10.25 3.38 15.99
N ASP A 204 -10.90 4.42 15.49
CA ASP A 204 -12.25 4.79 15.93
C ASP A 204 -13.32 3.82 15.37
N THR A 205 -13.03 3.16 14.25
CA THR A 205 -13.99 2.28 13.57
C THR A 205 -13.65 0.79 13.64
N LYS A 206 -12.41 0.43 14.03
CA LYS A 206 -12.03 -0.97 14.25
C LYS A 206 -12.91 -1.61 15.33
N THR A 207 -13.40 -2.81 15.03
CA THR A 207 -14.13 -3.61 16.03
C THR A 207 -13.20 -3.95 17.21
N PRO A 208 -13.73 -4.07 18.44
CA PRO A 208 -12.94 -4.51 19.59
C PRO A 208 -12.23 -5.85 19.36
N LEU A 209 -12.87 -6.80 18.67
CA LEU A 209 -12.24 -8.07 18.29
C LEU A 209 -10.99 -7.86 17.43
N THR A 210 -11.11 -7.04 16.39
CA THR A 210 -9.99 -6.74 15.47
C THR A 210 -8.84 -6.07 16.22
N LYS A 211 -9.13 -5.10 17.11
CA LYS A 211 -8.11 -4.44 17.94
C LYS A 211 -7.36 -5.44 18.82
N ARG A 212 -8.07 -6.33 19.50
CA ARG A 212 -7.47 -7.39 20.32
C ARG A 212 -6.60 -8.34 19.50
N MET A 213 -7.01 -8.68 18.27
CA MET A 213 -6.24 -9.57 17.39
C MET A 213 -4.97 -8.92 16.83
N GLN A 214 -5.04 -7.65 16.43
CA GLN A 214 -3.88 -6.88 15.95
C GLN A 214 -2.99 -6.38 17.09
N GLY A 215 -3.49 -6.43 18.33
CA GLY A 215 -2.83 -5.83 19.48
C GLY A 215 -2.82 -4.30 19.40
N THR A 216 -3.89 -3.71 18.87
CA THR A 216 -4.10 -2.26 18.82
C THR A 216 -5.13 -1.77 19.84
N ASP A 217 -5.51 -2.62 20.79
CA ASP A 217 -6.39 -2.27 21.92
C ASP A 217 -5.60 -1.53 23.01
N LEU A 218 -5.06 -0.37 22.64
CA LEU A 218 -4.15 0.47 23.43
C LEU A 218 -4.52 1.95 23.21
N THR A 219 -3.99 2.83 24.05
CA THR A 219 -4.15 4.28 23.82
C THR A 219 -3.38 4.71 22.57
N ILE A 220 -3.77 5.84 21.98
CA ILE A 220 -3.11 6.37 20.79
C ILE A 220 -1.61 6.62 21.04
N GLU A 221 -1.24 7.12 22.22
CA GLU A 221 0.17 7.35 22.60
C GLU A 221 0.97 6.04 22.66
N GLN A 222 0.37 4.97 23.19
CA GLN A 222 0.99 3.65 23.24
C GLN A 222 1.14 3.06 21.83
N LEU A 223 0.15 3.26 20.95
CA LEU A 223 0.24 2.84 19.55
C LEU A 223 1.34 3.60 18.81
N GLU A 224 1.49 4.90 19.06
CA GLU A 224 2.54 5.73 18.49
C GLU A 224 3.95 5.30 18.90
N ALA A 225 4.11 4.85 20.14
CA ALA A 225 5.38 4.30 20.62
C ALA A 225 5.66 2.88 20.05
N LYS A 226 4.61 2.11 19.77
CA LYS A 226 4.71 0.71 19.33
C LYS A 226 4.99 0.57 17.84
N PHE A 227 4.39 1.41 17.00
CA PHE A 227 4.42 1.26 15.54
C PHE A 227 5.34 2.29 14.88
N PRO A 228 5.99 1.95 13.75
CA PRO A 228 6.87 2.87 13.05
C PRO A 228 6.09 4.07 12.49
N SER A 229 6.78 5.19 12.27
CA SER A 229 6.20 6.34 11.59
C SER A 229 6.10 6.14 10.08
N SER A 230 5.23 6.91 9.43
CA SER A 230 5.15 6.98 7.96
C SER A 230 6.51 7.29 7.32
N ASP A 231 7.34 8.13 7.94
CA ASP A 231 8.70 8.44 7.46
C ASP A 231 9.63 7.23 7.48
N LYS A 232 9.60 6.45 8.56
CA LYS A 232 10.43 5.24 8.68
C LYS A 232 10.03 4.21 7.62
N VAL A 233 8.73 3.99 7.43
CA VAL A 233 8.21 3.09 6.40
C VAL A 233 8.59 3.58 5.00
N ALA A 234 8.44 4.89 4.73
CA ALA A 234 8.84 5.48 3.45
C ALA A 234 10.32 5.23 3.11
N SER A 235 11.22 5.42 4.08
CA SER A 235 12.65 5.19 3.87
C SER A 235 12.96 3.74 3.52
N LEU A 236 12.31 2.78 4.18
CA LEU A 236 12.51 1.36 3.93
C LEU A 236 11.96 0.94 2.56
N VAL A 237 10.78 1.44 2.19
CA VAL A 237 10.18 1.18 0.88
C VAL A 237 11.05 1.75 -0.24
N ILE A 238 11.46 3.02 -0.14
CA ILE A 238 12.31 3.66 -1.16
C ILE A 238 13.63 2.89 -1.31
N ALA A 239 14.28 2.54 -0.20
CA ALA A 239 15.53 1.78 -0.24
C ALA A 239 15.38 0.40 -0.90
N ALA A 240 14.24 -0.27 -0.73
CA ALA A 240 13.97 -1.55 -1.39
C ALA A 240 13.67 -1.39 -2.89
N VAL A 241 12.94 -0.34 -3.27
CA VAL A 241 12.72 0.02 -4.69
C VAL A 241 14.04 0.34 -5.39
N ASP A 242 14.96 1.05 -4.71
CA ASP A 242 16.30 1.36 -5.23
C ASP A 242 17.10 0.07 -5.50
N ARG A 243 17.01 -0.93 -4.63
CA ARG A 243 17.63 -2.26 -4.81
C ARG A 243 16.97 -3.10 -5.91
N GLY A 244 15.78 -2.73 -6.35
CA GLY A 244 15.01 -3.48 -7.34
C GLY A 244 14.14 -4.59 -6.76
N ASP A 245 13.88 -4.57 -5.45
CA ASP A 245 13.12 -5.63 -4.77
C ASP A 245 11.65 -5.61 -5.20
N PHE A 246 11.11 -6.76 -5.61
CA PHE A 246 9.69 -6.86 -5.95
C PHE A 246 8.79 -6.96 -4.71
N ILE A 247 9.11 -7.83 -3.76
CA ILE A 247 8.37 -7.96 -2.49
C ILE A 247 9.11 -7.18 -1.40
N ILE A 248 8.43 -6.18 -0.84
CA ILE A 248 8.98 -5.28 0.18
C ILE A 248 8.19 -5.48 1.48
N CYS A 249 8.85 -5.96 2.52
CA CYS A 249 8.26 -6.25 3.85
C CYS A 249 9.17 -5.80 5.01
N GLU A 250 10.22 -5.03 4.72
CA GLU A 250 11.30 -4.66 5.65
C GLU A 250 10.83 -3.70 6.75
N ASP A 251 9.67 -3.06 6.57
CA ASP A 251 9.06 -2.19 7.56
C ASP A 251 8.51 -2.94 8.77
N SER A 252 8.31 -4.26 8.67
CA SER A 252 7.73 -5.06 9.74
C SER A 252 8.26 -6.50 9.79
N PRO A 253 8.79 -6.94 10.95
CA PRO A 253 9.06 -8.35 11.20
C PRO A 253 7.82 -9.22 10.98
N ALA A 254 6.63 -8.73 11.36
CA ALA A 254 5.38 -9.45 11.19
C ALA A 254 5.04 -9.68 9.71
N ALA A 255 5.09 -8.64 8.88
CA ALA A 255 4.88 -8.77 7.43
C ALA A 255 5.92 -9.71 6.80
N SER A 256 7.17 -9.61 7.25
CA SER A 256 8.28 -10.45 6.79
C SER A 256 8.11 -11.93 7.10
N VAL A 257 7.52 -12.32 8.23
CA VAL A 257 7.24 -13.73 8.55
C VAL A 257 5.91 -14.22 7.97
N LEU A 258 4.95 -13.33 7.71
CA LEU A 258 3.68 -13.70 7.08
C LEU A 258 3.83 -14.03 5.59
N PHE A 259 4.69 -13.32 4.87
CA PHE A 259 4.89 -13.53 3.43
C PHE A 259 5.26 -14.99 3.04
N PRO A 260 6.19 -15.68 3.73
CA PRO A 260 6.52 -17.09 3.47
C PRO A 260 5.32 -18.05 3.44
N ASN A 261 4.27 -17.78 4.21
CA ASN A 261 3.05 -18.61 4.23
C ASN A 261 2.20 -18.44 2.95
N MET A 262 2.43 -17.36 2.22
CA MET A 262 1.62 -16.96 1.07
C MET A 262 2.52 -16.68 -0.14
N LEU A 263 3.60 -17.43 -0.37
CA LEU A 263 4.54 -17.17 -1.47
C LEU A 263 3.86 -17.09 -2.85
N GLY A 264 3.03 -18.08 -3.20
CA GLY A 264 2.32 -18.11 -4.48
C GLY A 264 3.28 -17.95 -5.68
N PRO A 265 2.90 -17.17 -6.72
CA PRO A 265 3.78 -16.89 -7.87
C PRO A 265 4.80 -15.78 -7.61
N SER A 266 4.78 -15.15 -6.43
CA SER A 266 5.71 -14.08 -6.10
C SER A 266 7.14 -14.64 -5.96
N PRO A 267 8.18 -13.94 -6.48
CA PRO A 267 9.55 -14.32 -6.22
C PRO A 267 9.88 -14.23 -4.74
N LYS A 268 10.74 -15.13 -4.28
CA LYS A 268 11.33 -15.05 -2.94
C LYS A 268 12.24 -13.82 -2.85
N ARG A 269 12.40 -13.28 -1.65
CA ARG A 269 13.24 -12.11 -1.36
C ARG A 269 14.71 -12.51 -1.30
N GLY A 270 15.58 -11.70 -1.93
CA GLY A 270 17.01 -11.97 -2.02
C GLY A 270 17.32 -13.36 -2.59
N LEU A 271 18.18 -14.12 -1.92
CA LEU A 271 18.48 -15.53 -2.28
C LEU A 271 17.35 -16.51 -1.92
N GLY A 272 16.28 -16.05 -1.28
CA GLY A 272 15.14 -16.86 -0.88
C GLY A 272 15.38 -17.86 0.26
N ILE A 273 16.54 -17.80 0.92
CA ILE A 273 16.89 -18.68 2.04
C ILE A 273 15.89 -18.51 3.18
N PHE A 274 15.69 -17.26 3.64
CA PHE A 274 14.77 -16.96 4.73
C PHE A 274 13.34 -17.41 4.41
N ASP A 275 12.83 -17.04 3.23
CA ASP A 275 11.47 -17.40 2.84
C ASP A 275 11.25 -18.91 2.73
N THR A 276 12.27 -19.64 2.26
CA THR A 276 12.21 -21.12 2.15
C THR A 276 12.20 -21.78 3.52
N LEU A 277 13.04 -21.33 4.44
CA LEU A 277 13.16 -21.91 5.78
C LEU A 277 11.95 -21.55 6.66
N MET A 278 11.40 -20.34 6.51
CA MET A 278 10.26 -19.89 7.30
C MET A 278 8.93 -20.42 6.81
N ALA A 279 8.77 -20.77 5.52
CA ALA A 279 7.53 -21.31 5.00
C ALA A 279 6.98 -22.53 5.79
N PRO A 280 7.76 -23.61 6.07
CA PRO A 280 7.27 -24.72 6.88
C PRO A 280 7.02 -24.33 8.34
N VAL A 281 7.84 -23.44 8.91
CA VAL A 281 7.64 -22.95 10.28
C VAL A 281 6.29 -22.24 10.40
N MET A 282 6.00 -21.38 9.44
CA MET A 282 4.75 -20.64 9.38
C MET A 282 3.55 -21.55 9.13
N GLY A 283 3.66 -22.46 8.16
CA GLY A 283 2.55 -23.34 7.77
C GLY A 283 2.21 -24.42 8.80
N TRP A 284 3.22 -25.02 9.46
CA TRP A 284 2.99 -26.13 10.38
C TRP A 284 2.82 -25.73 11.84
N PHE A 285 3.42 -24.61 12.27
CA PHE A 285 3.41 -24.23 13.69
C PHE A 285 2.68 -22.91 13.93
N VAL A 286 3.09 -21.83 13.26
CA VAL A 286 2.59 -20.48 13.58
C VAL A 286 1.14 -20.30 13.16
N MET A 287 0.79 -20.57 11.90
CA MET A 287 -0.57 -20.35 11.38
C MET A 287 -1.61 -21.27 12.04
N PRO A 288 -1.34 -22.57 12.30
CA PRO A 288 -2.26 -23.40 13.06
C PRO A 288 -2.54 -22.87 14.47
N PHE A 289 -1.50 -22.40 15.18
CA PHE A 289 -1.65 -21.79 16.50
C PHE A 289 -2.45 -20.49 16.44
N LEU A 290 -2.10 -19.58 15.52
CA LEU A 290 -2.82 -18.31 15.33
C LEU A 290 -4.28 -18.55 14.97
N ARG A 291 -4.57 -19.51 14.08
CA ARG A 291 -5.93 -19.91 13.72
C ARG A 291 -6.71 -20.39 14.94
N TRP A 292 -6.16 -21.34 15.71
CA TRP A 292 -6.80 -21.84 16.91
C TRP A 292 -7.12 -20.71 17.91
N ARG A 293 -6.14 -19.82 18.15
CA ARG A 293 -6.29 -18.66 19.03
C ARG A 293 -7.38 -17.70 18.52
N TRP A 294 -7.35 -17.34 17.24
CA TRP A 294 -8.30 -16.39 16.66
C TRP A 294 -9.72 -16.94 16.54
N GLU A 295 -9.88 -18.24 16.23
CA GLU A 295 -11.18 -18.91 16.31
C GLU A 295 -11.74 -18.86 17.74
N GLY A 296 -10.91 -19.15 18.74
CA GLY A 296 -11.30 -19.07 20.16
C GLY A 296 -11.65 -17.64 20.61
N MET A 297 -10.94 -16.62 20.11
CA MET A 297 -11.31 -15.21 20.34
C MET A 297 -12.65 -14.86 19.69
N THR A 298 -12.87 -15.28 18.44
CA THR A 298 -14.10 -15.00 17.69
C THR A 298 -15.33 -15.67 18.32
N ARG A 299 -15.20 -16.92 18.79
CA ARG A 299 -16.29 -17.62 19.48
C ARG A 299 -16.70 -16.90 20.76
N ARG A 300 -15.72 -16.46 21.58
CA ARG A 300 -15.97 -15.71 22.81
C ARG A 300 -16.64 -14.36 22.54
N ASP A 301 -16.18 -13.64 21.52
CA ASP A 301 -16.79 -12.37 21.08
C ASP A 301 -18.27 -12.56 20.70
N GLY A 302 -18.58 -13.63 19.95
CA GLY A 302 -19.95 -14.00 19.62
C GLY A 302 -20.81 -14.40 20.83
N GLU A 303 -20.22 -15.01 21.87
CA GLU A 303 -20.90 -15.32 23.14
C GLU A 303 -21.22 -14.04 23.93
N GLU A 304 -20.27 -13.12 24.04
CA GLU A 304 -20.43 -11.81 24.69
C GLU A 304 -21.55 -11.01 24.02
N MET A 305 -21.56 -10.98 22.69
CA MET A 305 -22.60 -10.32 21.90
C MET A 305 -24.01 -10.91 22.14
N ARG A 306 -24.14 -12.24 22.22
CA ARG A 306 -25.43 -12.90 22.53
C ARG A 306 -25.92 -12.55 23.93
N LYS A 307 -25.03 -12.56 24.93
CA LYS A 307 -25.36 -12.18 26.30
C LYS A 307 -25.85 -10.74 26.37
N ALA A 308 -25.14 -9.80 25.74
CA ALA A 308 -25.52 -8.39 25.72
C ALA A 308 -26.92 -8.15 25.14
N ARG A 309 -27.29 -8.87 24.07
CA ARG A 309 -28.64 -8.82 23.47
C ARG A 309 -29.73 -9.34 24.40
N GLN A 310 -29.46 -10.41 25.14
CA GLN A 310 -30.42 -10.96 26.11
C GLN A 310 -30.70 -9.95 27.23
N PHE A 311 -29.68 -9.31 27.78
CA PHE A 311 -29.84 -8.27 28.81
C PHE A 311 -30.69 -7.07 28.34
N HIS A 312 -30.54 -6.62 27.09
CA HIS A 312 -31.33 -5.49 26.55
C HIS A 312 -32.77 -5.84 26.18
N SER A 313 -33.10 -7.13 26.05
CA SER A 313 -34.47 -7.58 25.74
C SER A 313 -35.33 -7.80 27.00
N HIS A 314 -34.72 -7.77 28.19
CA HIS A 314 -35.36 -8.08 29.47
C HIS A 314 -35.38 -6.89 30.46
N GLY A 315 -34.93 -5.70 30.05
CA GLY A 315 -34.97 -4.46 30.82
C GLY A 315 -35.63 -3.35 30.02
#